data_AF-A0ABD2CRG1-F1
#
_entry.id   AF-A0ABD2CRG1-F1
#
_cell.length_a   1.000
_cell.length_b   1.000
_cell.length_c   1.000
_cell.angle_alpha   90.00
_cell.angle_beta   90.00
_cell.angle_gamma   90.00
#
_symmetry.space_group_name_H-M   'P 1'
#
loop_
_entity.id
_entity.type
_entity.pdbx_description
1 polymer ?
#
loop_
_entity_poly.entity_id
_entity_poly.type
_entity_poly.pdbx_seq_one_letter_code
_entity_poly.pdbx_strand_id
1 'polypeptide(L)'
;MKSKFQKIDIFNDYLGFTKQTALVLRSLGGNNLIKPCEERNISTSELHKLTKNDFIQLGADENLAEQLLNRLKITSRNDYEIRPGIQNKFENFINMLENSKKQLNFIGIYIAYCRLRLQMQQNNFFIEPNKGLTATSALYIAVMEALNEVNDMEKAIKELYTLVPKDTKAKSKRLIYFSTLFAGLGLVVYWTLRIQKA
;
A
#
# COMPACT_ATOMS: atom_id res chain seq x y z
N MET A 1 9.83 21.59 -13.19
CA MET A 1 8.37 21.69 -13.43
C MET A 1 7.75 22.55 -12.34
N LYS A 2 7.47 23.83 -12.62
CA LYS A 2 6.82 24.76 -11.68
C LYS A 2 5.31 24.61 -11.83
N SER A 3 4.66 23.96 -10.86
CA SER A 3 3.20 23.94 -10.75
C SER A 3 2.73 25.34 -10.35
N LYS A 4 2.19 26.11 -11.30
CA LYS A 4 1.41 27.32 -11.02
C LYS A 4 0.05 26.87 -10.52
N PHE A 5 -0.11 26.76 -9.20
CA PHE A 5 -1.43 26.80 -8.60
C PHE A 5 -1.96 28.22 -8.75
N GLN A 6 -2.88 28.38 -9.70
CA GLN A 6 -3.66 29.59 -9.89
C GLN A 6 -4.54 29.74 -8.63
N LYS A 7 -4.19 30.71 -7.77
CA LYS A 7 -5.06 31.13 -6.67
C LYS A 7 -6.41 31.48 -7.29
N ILE A 8 -7.43 30.71 -6.93
CA ILE A 8 -8.81 31.06 -7.21
C ILE A 8 -9.15 32.13 -6.18
N ASP A 9 -9.06 33.39 -6.59
CA ASP A 9 -9.56 34.52 -5.80
C ASP A 9 -11.09 34.44 -5.77
N ILE A 10 -11.64 33.77 -4.76
CA ILE A 10 -13.10 33.58 -4.56
C ILE A 10 -13.75 34.84 -3.94
N PHE A 11 -12.99 35.89 -3.63
CA PHE A 11 -13.45 36.96 -2.74
C PHE A 11 -13.84 38.30 -3.37
N ASN A 12 -13.88 38.44 -4.70
CA ASN A 12 -14.08 39.77 -5.31
C ASN A 12 -15.31 39.97 -6.25
N ASP A 13 -16.21 39.00 -6.38
CA ASP A 13 -17.31 39.05 -7.37
C ASP A 13 -18.68 39.39 -6.76
N TYR A 14 -18.73 40.28 -5.75
CA TYR A 14 -20.00 40.59 -5.06
C TYR A 14 -20.90 41.60 -5.77
N LEU A 15 -20.45 42.30 -6.83
CA LEU A 15 -21.22 43.40 -7.43
C LEU A 15 -21.04 43.54 -8.96
N GLY A 16 -20.93 42.42 -9.71
CA GLY A 16 -20.66 42.54 -11.15
C GLY A 16 -21.00 41.38 -12.06
N PHE A 17 -20.53 41.51 -13.31
CA PHE A 17 -20.56 40.45 -14.32
C PHE A 17 -19.77 39.24 -13.81
N THR A 18 -20.45 38.15 -13.49
CA THR A 18 -19.82 36.96 -12.92
C THR A 18 -19.57 35.89 -13.97
N LYS A 19 -18.76 34.88 -13.63
CA LYS A 19 -18.63 33.65 -14.45
C LYS A 19 -19.98 32.99 -14.74
N GLN A 20 -20.96 33.14 -13.87
CA GLN A 20 -22.32 32.62 -14.10
C GLN A 20 -23.02 33.39 -15.22
N THR A 21 -22.88 34.72 -15.26
CA THR A 21 -23.44 35.56 -16.32
C THR A 21 -22.85 35.20 -17.68
N ALA A 22 -21.53 35.02 -17.75
CA ALA A 22 -20.84 34.56 -18.96
C ALA A 22 -21.32 33.17 -19.42
N LEU A 23 -21.53 32.25 -18.48
CA LEU A 23 -22.02 30.91 -18.78
C LEU A 23 -23.45 30.91 -19.34
N VAL A 24 -24.33 31.75 -18.78
CA VAL A 24 -25.71 31.92 -19.27
C VAL A 24 -25.70 32.51 -20.68
N LEU A 25 -24.91 33.56 -20.93
CA LEU A 25 -24.81 34.13 -22.28
C LEU A 25 -24.28 33.12 -23.29
N ARG A 26 -23.26 32.33 -22.92
CA ARG A 26 -22.71 31.27 -23.78
C ARG A 26 -23.74 30.18 -24.07
N SER A 27 -24.52 29.73 -23.08
CA SER A 27 -25.53 28.67 -23.29
C SER A 27 -26.69 29.13 -24.19
N LEU A 28 -26.94 30.44 -24.23
CA LEU A 28 -27.94 31.04 -25.10
C LEU A 28 -27.40 31.47 -26.47
N GLY A 29 -26.14 31.15 -26.80
CA GLY A 29 -25.52 31.51 -28.07
C GLY A 29 -25.00 32.95 -28.16
N GLY A 30 -25.09 33.73 -27.09
CA GLY A 30 -24.65 35.13 -27.01
C GLY A 30 -23.17 35.31 -26.67
N ASN A 31 -22.26 34.51 -27.25
CA ASN A 31 -20.82 34.59 -26.97
C ASN A 31 -20.22 35.97 -27.31
N ASN A 32 -20.75 36.62 -28.33
CA ASN A 32 -20.40 37.97 -28.75
C ASN A 32 -20.79 39.05 -27.71
N LEU A 33 -21.74 38.77 -26.83
CA LEU A 33 -22.24 39.70 -25.82
C LEU A 33 -21.50 39.61 -24.48
N ILE A 34 -20.62 38.62 -24.30
CA ILE A 34 -19.87 38.41 -23.05
C ILE A 34 -19.00 39.63 -22.73
N LYS A 35 -18.17 40.08 -23.68
CA LYS A 35 -17.30 41.25 -23.47
C LYS A 35 -18.09 42.55 -23.26
N PRO A 36 -19.09 42.90 -24.10
CA PRO A 36 -19.92 44.09 -23.87
C PRO A 36 -20.66 44.08 -22.52
N CYS A 37 -21.13 42.91 -22.07
CA CYS A 37 -21.79 42.79 -20.76
C CYS A 37 -20.79 42.89 -19.60
N GLU A 38 -19.57 42.37 -19.76
CA GLU A 38 -18.47 42.50 -18.79
C GLU A 38 -18.04 43.97 -18.63
N GLU A 39 -17.86 44.69 -19.75
CA GLU A 39 -17.48 46.11 -19.76
C GLU A 39 -18.54 47.02 -19.10
N ARG A 40 -19.82 46.66 -19.23
CA ARG A 40 -20.93 47.37 -18.59
C ARG A 40 -21.30 46.83 -17.21
N ASN A 41 -20.53 45.86 -16.71
CA ASN A 41 -20.72 45.21 -15.42
C ASN A 41 -22.14 44.64 -15.20
N ILE A 42 -22.76 44.10 -16.26
CA ILE A 42 -24.13 43.60 -16.22
C ILE A 42 -24.17 42.28 -15.44
N SER A 43 -24.87 42.28 -14.32
CA SER A 43 -25.04 41.06 -13.50
C SER A 43 -26.09 40.10 -14.11
N THR A 44 -26.08 38.83 -13.67
CA THR A 44 -27.15 37.88 -14.04
C THR A 44 -28.55 38.37 -13.63
N SER A 45 -28.64 39.15 -12.55
CA SER A 45 -29.86 39.81 -12.07
C SER A 45 -30.30 41.03 -12.88
N GLU A 46 -29.46 41.56 -13.75
CA GLU A 46 -29.82 42.64 -14.68
C GLU A 46 -30.07 42.10 -16.07
N LEU A 47 -29.45 40.96 -16.41
CA LEU A 47 -29.59 40.31 -17.71
C LEU A 47 -31.05 40.01 -18.08
N HIS A 48 -31.88 39.61 -17.12
CA HIS A 48 -33.32 39.34 -17.36
C HIS A 48 -34.17 40.62 -17.48
N LYS A 49 -33.61 41.78 -17.14
CA LYS A 49 -34.30 43.10 -17.22
C LYS A 49 -34.00 43.82 -18.53
N LEU A 50 -33.01 43.35 -19.29
CA LEU A 50 -32.64 43.92 -20.58
C LEU A 50 -33.76 43.74 -21.60
N THR A 51 -34.03 44.80 -22.36
CA THR A 51 -34.97 44.81 -23.48
C THR A 51 -34.30 44.30 -24.77
N LYS A 52 -35.12 44.00 -25.79
CA LYS A 52 -34.61 43.66 -27.14
C LYS A 52 -33.62 44.71 -27.65
N ASN A 53 -33.93 45.99 -27.44
CA ASN A 53 -33.09 47.11 -27.89
C ASN A 53 -31.77 47.18 -27.13
N ASP A 54 -31.75 46.84 -25.85
CA ASP A 54 -30.52 46.80 -25.05
C ASP A 54 -29.57 45.71 -25.56
N PHE A 55 -30.11 44.53 -25.92
CA PHE A 55 -29.32 43.47 -26.55
C PHE A 55 -28.76 43.91 -27.91
N ILE A 56 -29.54 44.60 -28.73
CA ILE A 56 -29.06 45.15 -30.01
C ILE A 56 -27.94 46.16 -29.76
N GLN A 57 -28.08 47.04 -28.76
CA GLN A 57 -27.05 48.02 -28.39
C GLN A 57 -25.75 47.36 -27.87
N LEU A 58 -25.85 46.16 -27.30
CA LEU A 58 -24.72 45.32 -26.88
C LEU A 58 -24.08 44.55 -28.05
N GLY A 59 -24.61 44.68 -29.27
CA GLY A 59 -24.07 44.05 -30.48
C GLY A 59 -24.75 42.73 -30.88
N ALA A 60 -25.97 42.48 -30.40
CA ALA A 60 -26.80 41.37 -30.89
C ALA A 60 -27.46 41.72 -32.22
N ASP A 61 -27.57 40.73 -33.11
CA ASP A 61 -28.51 40.80 -34.24
C ASP A 61 -29.96 40.80 -33.71
N GLU A 62 -30.88 41.35 -34.49
CA GLU A 62 -32.29 41.47 -34.13
C GLU A 62 -32.93 40.10 -33.81
N ASN A 63 -32.60 39.08 -34.60
CA ASN A 63 -33.04 37.71 -34.35
C ASN A 63 -32.47 37.13 -33.05
N LEU A 64 -31.20 37.42 -32.76
CA LEU A 64 -30.52 36.93 -31.55
C LEU A 64 -31.03 37.66 -30.29
N ALA A 65 -31.29 38.96 -30.39
CA ALA A 65 -31.87 39.76 -29.31
C ALA A 65 -33.28 39.25 -28.91
N GLU A 66 -34.10 38.89 -29.89
CA GLU A 66 -35.44 38.37 -29.66
C GLU A 66 -35.41 36.96 -29.04
N GLN A 67 -34.52 36.09 -29.52
CA GLN A 67 -34.30 34.77 -28.93
C GLN A 67 -33.81 34.85 -27.48
N LEU A 68 -32.88 35.76 -27.18
CA LEU A 68 -32.36 35.98 -25.83
C LEU A 68 -33.47 36.47 -24.90
N LEU A 69 -34.25 37.45 -25.32
CA LEU A 69 -35.35 37.99 -24.52
C LEU A 69 -36.36 36.89 -24.13
N ASN A 70 -36.74 36.05 -25.09
CA ASN A 70 -37.71 34.98 -24.85
C ASN A 70 -37.15 33.90 -23.91
N ARG A 71 -35.90 33.48 -24.12
CA ARG A 71 -35.28 32.45 -23.28
C ARG A 71 -35.01 32.94 -21.85
N LEU A 72 -34.54 34.17 -21.69
CA LEU A 72 -34.27 34.76 -20.38
C LEU A 72 -35.55 34.99 -19.56
N LYS A 73 -36.67 35.38 -20.21
CA LYS A 73 -37.99 35.46 -19.54
C LYS A 73 -38.47 34.12 -19.00
N ILE A 74 -38.24 33.03 -19.73
CA ILE A 74 -38.61 31.68 -19.29
C ILE A 74 -37.77 31.25 -18.07
N THR A 75 -36.45 31.48 -18.11
CA THR A 75 -35.56 31.14 -16.99
C THR A 75 -35.88 31.95 -15.73
N SER A 76 -36.19 33.24 -15.88
CA SER A 76 -36.55 34.10 -14.76
C SER A 76 -37.79 33.61 -14.00
N ARG A 77 -38.78 33.04 -14.69
CA ARG A 77 -40.00 32.52 -14.07
C ARG A 77 -39.74 31.32 -13.14
N ASN A 78 -38.71 30.53 -13.43
CA ASN A 78 -38.35 29.34 -12.66
C ASN A 78 -37.45 29.66 -11.45
N ASP A 79 -36.66 30.74 -11.51
CA ASP A 79 -35.71 31.10 -10.44
C ASP A 79 -36.37 31.75 -9.21
N TYR A 80 -37.59 32.30 -9.34
CA TYR A 80 -38.32 32.87 -8.21
C TYR A 80 -38.94 31.80 -7.30
N GLU A 81 -39.09 30.55 -7.76
CA GLU A 81 -39.77 29.50 -6.98
C GLU A 81 -38.83 28.68 -6.08
N ILE A 82 -37.50 28.80 -6.23
CA ILE A 82 -36.56 27.94 -5.50
C ILE A 82 -35.36 28.74 -4.97
N ARG A 83 -35.61 29.80 -4.19
CA ARG A 83 -34.61 30.27 -3.23
C ARG A 83 -34.92 29.66 -1.87
N PRO A 84 -34.30 28.52 -1.49
CA PRO A 84 -34.35 28.10 -0.10
C PRO A 84 -33.81 29.26 0.75
N GLY A 85 -34.58 29.66 1.75
CA GLY A 85 -34.22 30.74 2.65
C GLY A 85 -32.80 30.55 3.17
N ILE A 86 -32.10 31.64 3.48
CA ILE A 86 -30.72 31.61 3.97
C ILE A 86 -30.57 30.61 5.14
N GLN A 87 -31.60 30.48 5.98
CA GLN A 87 -31.71 29.47 7.04
C GLN A 87 -31.60 28.02 6.54
N ASN A 88 -32.31 27.63 5.49
CA ASN A 88 -32.25 26.29 4.90
C ASN A 88 -30.86 25.98 4.32
N LYS A 89 -30.14 27.00 3.82
CA LYS A 89 -28.74 26.81 3.38
C LYS A 89 -27.82 26.51 4.56
N PHE A 90 -27.95 27.25 5.66
CA PHE A 90 -27.17 26.99 6.88
C PHE A 90 -27.47 25.62 7.46
N GLU A 91 -28.73 25.21 7.50
CA GLU A 91 -29.15 23.89 7.97
C GLU A 91 -28.55 22.77 7.11
N ASN A 92 -28.56 22.93 5.78
CA ASN A 92 -27.90 21.99 4.87
C ASN A 92 -26.38 21.92 5.09
N PHE A 93 -25.72 23.06 5.35
CA PHE A 93 -24.29 23.08 5.67
C PHE A 93 -23.99 22.36 6.99
N ILE A 94 -24.81 22.56 8.03
CA ILE A 94 -24.67 21.88 9.32
C ILE A 94 -24.83 20.36 9.12
N ASN A 95 -25.85 19.93 8.38
CA ASN A 95 -26.09 18.52 8.07
C ASN A 95 -24.93 17.89 7.28
N MET A 96 -24.37 18.64 6.30
CA MET A 96 -23.21 18.20 5.54
C MET A 96 -21.96 18.06 6.42
N LEU A 97 -21.75 19.01 7.34
CA LEU A 97 -20.64 18.99 8.29
C LEU A 97 -20.76 17.79 9.24
N GLU A 98 -21.96 17.51 9.75
CA GLU A 98 -22.20 16.39 10.64
C GLU A 98 -21.99 15.04 9.93
N ASN A 99 -22.43 14.92 8.68
CA ASN A 99 -22.16 13.73 7.87
C ASN A 99 -20.66 13.54 7.60
N SER A 100 -19.93 14.62 7.32
CA SER A 100 -18.47 14.56 7.13
C SER A 100 -17.75 14.11 8.41
N LYS A 101 -18.22 14.56 9.59
CA LYS A 101 -17.71 14.11 10.90
C LYS A 101 -17.94 12.61 11.10
N LYS A 102 -19.13 12.10 10.73
CA LYS A 102 -19.45 10.67 10.80
C LYS A 102 -18.54 9.84 9.88
N GLN A 103 -18.32 10.30 8.65
CA GLN A 103 -17.41 9.64 7.70
C GLN A 103 -15.95 9.63 8.20
N LEU A 104 -15.48 10.74 8.76
CA LEU A 104 -14.13 10.83 9.31
C LEU A 104 -13.95 9.91 10.54
N ASN A 105 -14.98 9.80 11.37
CA ASN A 105 -14.99 8.84 12.47
C ASN A 105 -14.93 7.39 11.96
N PHE A 106 -15.68 7.06 10.91
CA PHE A 106 -15.61 5.74 10.28
C PHE A 106 -14.22 5.44 9.71
N ILE A 107 -13.58 6.40 9.02
CA ILE A 107 -12.21 6.26 8.53
C ILE A 107 -11.24 6.05 9.70
N GLY A 108 -11.40 6.79 10.80
CA GLY A 108 -10.59 6.63 12.00
C GLY A 108 -10.70 5.22 12.60
N ILE A 109 -11.93 4.70 12.72
CA ILE A 109 -12.20 3.34 13.19
C ILE A 109 -11.60 2.30 12.23
N TYR A 110 -11.71 2.52 10.92
CA TYR A 110 -11.12 1.63 9.92
C TYR A 110 -9.58 1.61 10.02
N ILE A 111 -8.95 2.76 10.18
CA ILE A 111 -7.49 2.84 10.40
C ILE A 111 -7.09 2.12 11.69
N ALA A 112 -7.85 2.29 12.77
CA ALA A 112 -7.61 1.59 14.03
C ALA A 112 -7.74 0.06 13.85
N TYR A 113 -8.75 -0.40 13.11
CA TYR A 113 -8.93 -1.80 12.76
C TYR A 113 -7.77 -2.33 11.90
N CYS A 114 -7.33 -1.59 10.88
CA CYS A 114 -6.16 -1.97 10.09
C CYS A 114 -4.90 -2.06 10.94
N ARG A 115 -4.67 -1.13 11.87
CA ARG A 115 -3.54 -1.19 12.82
C ARG A 115 -3.60 -2.42 13.71
N LEU A 116 -4.78 -2.72 14.28
CA LEU A 116 -4.99 -3.91 15.09
C LEU A 116 -4.74 -5.18 14.28
N ARG A 117 -5.25 -5.24 13.04
CA ARG A 117 -5.06 -6.38 12.14
C ARG A 117 -3.60 -6.56 11.75
N LEU A 118 -2.87 -5.47 11.50
CA LEU A 118 -1.43 -5.52 11.24
C LEU A 118 -0.65 -6.00 12.45
N GLN A 119 -1.01 -5.56 13.67
CA GLN A 119 -0.43 -6.08 14.91
C GLN A 119 -0.73 -7.56 15.12
N MET A 120 -1.96 -8.01 14.84
CA MET A 120 -2.34 -9.43 14.92
C MET A 120 -1.68 -10.29 13.83
N GLN A 121 -1.36 -9.72 12.67
CA GLN A 121 -0.65 -10.39 11.58
C GLN A 121 0.89 -10.37 11.76
N GLN A 122 1.43 -9.81 12.84
CA GLN A 122 2.86 -9.87 13.20
C GLN A 122 3.37 -11.28 13.60
N ASN A 123 2.77 -12.36 13.10
CA ASN A 123 3.43 -13.68 13.13
C ASN A 123 4.68 -13.72 12.22
N ASN A 124 4.86 -12.72 11.35
CA ASN A 124 6.11 -12.46 10.64
C ASN A 124 6.83 -11.25 11.27
N PHE A 125 7.48 -11.46 12.41
CA PHE A 125 8.39 -10.46 12.97
C PHE A 125 9.50 -10.16 11.96
N PHE A 126 9.62 -8.92 11.50
CA PHE A 126 10.84 -8.45 10.87
C PHE A 126 11.87 -8.22 11.97
N ILE A 127 12.93 -9.01 12.01
CA ILE A 127 14.02 -8.85 12.98
C ILE A 127 14.81 -7.57 12.65
N GLU A 128 14.91 -7.23 11.36
CA GLU A 128 15.51 -5.98 10.87
C GLU A 128 14.66 -5.36 9.74
N PRO A 129 13.88 -4.30 10.01
CA PRO A 129 13.00 -3.68 9.01
C PRO A 129 13.77 -2.99 7.86
N ASN A 130 15.00 -2.53 8.09
CA ASN A 130 15.82 -1.88 7.05
C ASN A 130 16.49 -2.87 6.08
N LYS A 131 16.59 -4.15 6.45
CA LYS A 131 17.19 -5.19 5.60
C LYS A 131 16.19 -6.23 5.11
N GLY A 132 14.90 -6.07 5.45
CA GLY A 132 13.83 -6.98 5.03
C GLY A 132 13.92 -8.38 5.62
N LEU A 133 14.70 -8.57 6.69
CA LEU A 133 14.94 -9.90 7.26
C LEU A 133 13.78 -10.31 8.16
N THR A 134 13.06 -11.37 7.78
CA THR A 134 11.95 -11.93 8.56
C THR A 134 12.46 -12.99 9.54
N ALA A 135 11.79 -13.16 10.68
CA ALA A 135 12.09 -14.20 11.66
C ALA A 135 12.05 -15.60 11.04
N THR A 136 11.15 -15.82 10.08
CA THR A 136 11.08 -17.05 9.29
C THR A 136 12.33 -17.27 8.45
N SER A 137 12.88 -16.22 7.83
CA SER A 137 14.13 -16.31 7.06
C SER A 137 15.34 -16.57 7.95
N ALA A 138 15.41 -15.95 9.13
CA ALA A 138 16.47 -16.20 10.11
C ALA A 138 16.42 -17.63 10.65
N LEU A 139 15.22 -18.13 10.95
CA LEU A 139 15.01 -19.51 11.37
C LEU A 139 15.39 -20.50 10.26
N TYR A 140 15.01 -20.22 9.01
CA TYR A 140 15.40 -21.04 7.87
C TYR A 140 16.92 -21.11 7.71
N ILE A 141 17.63 -19.98 7.84
CA ILE A 141 19.10 -19.94 7.78
C ILE A 141 19.69 -20.78 8.91
N ALA A 142 19.22 -20.61 10.15
CA ALA A 142 19.72 -21.37 11.30
C ALA A 142 19.50 -22.89 11.14
N VAL A 143 18.34 -23.31 10.64
CA VAL A 143 18.04 -24.73 10.38
C VAL A 143 18.92 -25.28 9.25
N MET A 144 19.15 -24.52 8.18
CA MET A 144 20.04 -24.93 7.09
C MET A 144 21.50 -25.05 7.56
N GLU A 145 21.95 -24.16 8.44
CA GLU A 145 23.31 -24.21 9.00
C GLU A 145 23.49 -25.41 9.93
N ALA A 146 22.51 -25.69 10.81
CA ALA A 146 22.50 -26.88 11.64
C ALA A 146 22.48 -28.18 10.81
N LEU A 147 21.70 -28.22 9.71
CA LEU A 147 21.68 -29.37 8.80
C LEU A 147 23.02 -29.59 8.09
N ASN A 148 23.69 -28.51 7.69
CA ASN A 148 25.02 -28.59 7.09
C ASN A 148 26.05 -29.11 8.08
N GLU A 149 26.01 -28.63 9.33
CA GLU A 149 26.90 -29.10 10.39
C GLU A 149 26.70 -30.60 10.67
N VAL A 150 25.45 -31.06 10.73
CA VAL A 150 25.14 -32.50 10.87
C VAL A 150 25.68 -33.31 9.69
N ASN A 151 25.51 -32.81 8.47
CA ASN A 151 26.03 -33.48 7.27
C ASN A 151 27.57 -33.55 7.27
N ASP A 152 28.24 -32.51 7.75
CA ASP A 152 29.69 -32.49 7.86
C ASP A 152 30.19 -33.40 8.99
N MET A 153 29.47 -33.51 10.12
CA MET A 153 29.73 -34.53 11.13
C MET A 153 29.54 -35.95 10.56
N GLU A 154 28.52 -36.18 9.75
CA GLU A 154 28.31 -37.49 9.09
C GLU A 154 29.47 -37.85 8.16
N LYS A 155 30.00 -36.88 7.38
CA LYS A 155 31.20 -37.08 6.56
C LYS A 155 32.42 -37.38 7.43
N ALA A 156 32.65 -36.64 8.50
CA ALA A 156 33.76 -36.87 9.42
C ALA A 156 33.69 -38.27 10.06
N ILE A 157 32.49 -38.75 10.42
CA ILE A 157 32.28 -40.11 10.93
C ILE A 157 32.60 -41.15 9.84
N LYS A 158 32.19 -40.92 8.58
CA LYS A 158 32.53 -41.82 7.46
C LYS A 158 34.03 -41.90 7.23
N GLU A 159 34.74 -40.78 7.29
CA GLU A 159 36.21 -40.72 7.18
C GLU A 159 36.90 -41.42 8.35
N LEU A 160 36.41 -41.25 9.58
CA LEU A 160 36.92 -42.00 10.72
C LEU A 160 36.69 -43.51 10.54
N TYR A 161 35.55 -43.91 10.00
CA TYR A 161 35.23 -45.32 9.77
C TYR A 161 36.11 -45.97 8.70
N THR A 162 36.61 -45.21 7.72
CA THR A 162 37.58 -45.71 6.73
C THR A 162 39.00 -45.80 7.30
N LEU A 163 39.33 -44.97 8.29
CA LEU A 163 40.61 -44.99 8.99
C LEU A 163 40.68 -46.04 10.12
N VAL A 164 39.53 -46.50 10.64
CA VAL A 164 39.47 -47.61 11.60
C VAL A 164 39.82 -48.92 10.86
N PRO A 165 40.96 -49.58 11.18
CA PRO A 165 41.31 -50.82 10.52
C PRO A 165 40.30 -51.91 10.87
N LYS A 166 39.58 -52.43 9.87
CA LYS A 166 38.61 -53.53 10.00
C LYS A 166 39.20 -54.88 10.49
N ASP A 167 40.51 -54.95 10.75
CA ASP A 167 41.24 -56.19 11.05
C ASP A 167 41.86 -56.25 12.45
N THR A 168 41.05 -56.12 13.50
CA THR A 168 41.47 -56.47 14.86
C THR A 168 41.18 -57.94 15.23
N LYS A 169 40.23 -58.60 14.54
CA LYS A 169 39.89 -60.00 14.81
C LYS A 169 40.96 -60.98 14.33
N ALA A 170 41.67 -60.69 13.23
CA ALA A 170 42.70 -61.57 12.68
C ALA A 170 44.01 -61.56 13.51
N LYS A 171 44.45 -60.38 14.00
CA LYS A 171 45.66 -60.25 14.82
C LYS A 171 45.51 -60.89 16.21
N SER A 172 44.33 -60.76 16.83
CA SER A 172 44.04 -61.37 18.15
C SER A 172 44.10 -62.90 18.11
N LYS A 173 43.50 -63.54 17.09
CA LYS A 173 43.52 -65.01 16.96
C LYS A 173 44.95 -65.55 16.76
N ARG A 174 45.81 -64.81 16.05
CA ARG A 174 47.22 -65.18 15.85
C ARG A 174 48.01 -65.16 17.16
N LEU A 175 47.83 -64.12 17.99
CA LEU A 175 48.48 -63.99 19.30
C LEU A 175 48.07 -65.10 20.28
N ILE A 176 46.78 -65.45 20.32
CA ILE A 176 46.28 -66.55 21.16
C ILE A 176 46.84 -67.91 20.70
N TYR A 177 46.98 -68.11 19.38
CA TYR A 177 47.57 -69.34 18.84
C TYR A 177 49.06 -69.48 19.17
N PHE A 178 49.82 -68.38 19.14
CA PHE A 178 51.23 -68.43 19.54
C PHE A 178 51.38 -68.71 21.04
N SER A 179 50.57 -68.12 21.91
CA SER A 179 50.69 -68.36 23.35
C SER A 179 50.37 -69.81 23.74
N THR A 180 49.41 -70.46 23.09
CA THR A 180 49.10 -71.87 23.33
C THR A 180 50.19 -72.81 22.83
N LEU A 181 50.84 -72.49 21.71
CA LEU A 181 51.99 -73.25 21.22
C LEU A 181 53.20 -73.19 22.18
N PHE A 182 53.53 -72.00 22.69
CA PHE A 182 54.63 -71.85 23.66
C PHE A 182 54.33 -72.55 24.98
N ALA A 183 53.08 -72.51 25.47
CA ALA A 183 52.68 -73.25 26.66
C ALA A 183 52.78 -74.78 26.47
N GLY A 184 52.40 -75.28 25.28
CA GLY A 184 52.53 -76.69 24.93
C GLY A 184 53.99 -77.16 24.86
N LEU A 185 54.86 -76.38 24.22
CA LEU A 185 56.30 -76.66 24.17
C LEU A 185 56.94 -76.70 25.57
N GLY A 186 56.55 -75.79 26.47
CA GLY A 186 57.02 -75.79 27.86
C GLY A 186 56.66 -77.07 28.62
N LEU A 187 55.43 -77.58 28.43
CA LEU A 187 54.99 -78.83 29.05
C LEU A 187 55.73 -80.06 28.52
N VAL A 188 56.01 -80.10 27.21
CA VAL A 188 56.78 -81.21 26.61
C VAL A 188 58.21 -81.22 27.13
N VAL A 189 58.88 -80.06 27.19
CA VAL A 189 60.24 -79.94 27.74
C VAL A 189 60.27 -80.34 29.22
N TYR A 190 59.28 -79.92 30.02
CA TYR A 190 59.16 -80.32 31.41
C TYR A 190 58.98 -81.84 31.58
N TRP A 191 58.13 -82.45 30.74
CA TRP A 191 57.93 -83.91 30.74
C TRP A 191 59.20 -84.67 30.37
N THR A 192 59.94 -84.23 29.34
CA THR A 192 61.20 -84.89 28.96
C THR A 192 62.27 -84.77 30.03
N LEU A 193 62.35 -83.62 30.71
CA LEU A 193 63.27 -83.42 31.84
C LEU A 193 62.89 -84.26 33.06
N ARG A 194 61.59 -84.49 33.28
CA ARG A 194 61.11 -85.35 34.37
C ARG A 194 61.42 -86.82 34.12
N ILE A 195 61.31 -87.29 32.88
CA ILE A 195 61.62 -88.67 32.48
C ILE A 195 63.12 -88.96 32.58
N GLN A 196 64.00 -88.00 32.25
CA GLN A 196 65.45 -88.17 32.39
C GLN A 196 65.95 -88.13 33.86
N LYS A 197 65.12 -87.66 34.80
CA LYS A 197 65.45 -87.58 36.24
C LYS A 197 64.85 -88.73 37.07
N ALA A 198 64.08 -89.63 36.46
CA ALA A 198 63.57 -90.85 37.08
C ALA A 198 64.44 -92.04 36.67
#